data_AF-A0A669DQ22-F1
#
_entry.id   AF-A0A669DQ22-F1
#
_cell.length_a   1.000
_cell.length_b   1.000
_cell.length_c   1.000
_cell.angle_alpha   90.00
_cell.angle_beta   90.00
_cell.angle_gamma   90.00
#
_symmetry.space_group_name_H-M   'P 1'
#
loop_
_entity.id
_entity.type
_entity.pdbx_description
1 polymer ?
#
loop_
_entity_poly.entity_id
_entity_poly.type
_entity_poly.pdbx_seq_one_letter_code
_entity_poly.pdbx_strand_id
1 'polypeptide(L)' 'MTLTPMMTFVVTYREANKQHVRCQKCLEMGHWTYECTGKRKYVHRPSRTTEMKKKLKENENKPLSIAG' A
#
# COMPACT_ATOMS: atom_id res chain seq x y z
N MET A 1 -36.73 4.10 28.49
CA MET A 1 -35.64 3.58 29.33
C MET A 1 -35.05 2.35 28.62
N THR A 2 -33.85 2.30 28.07
CA THR A 2 -32.85 3.25 27.58
C THR A 2 -32.16 2.44 26.48
N LEU A 3 -32.45 2.73 25.20
CA LEU A 3 -31.78 2.06 24.09
C LEU A 3 -30.29 2.36 24.21
N THR A 4 -29.51 1.30 24.38
CA THR A 4 -28.11 1.34 24.77
C THR A 4 -27.27 2.11 23.75
N PRO A 5 -26.41 3.06 24.17
CA PRO A 5 -25.60 3.90 23.27
C PRO A 5 -24.46 3.14 22.55
N MET A 6 -24.41 1.81 22.64
CA MET A 6 -23.35 0.97 22.06
C MET A 6 -23.59 0.60 20.59
N MET A 7 -24.85 0.62 20.11
CA MET A 7 -25.17 0.08 18.78
C MET A 7 -24.93 1.06 17.63
N THR A 8 -24.94 2.37 17.88
CA THR A 8 -24.64 3.40 16.87
C THR A 8 -23.13 3.54 16.61
N PHE A 9 -22.28 3.22 17.59
CA PHE A 9 -20.82 3.31 17.44
C PHE A 9 -20.22 2.19 16.57
N VAL A 10 -20.82 0.99 16.57
CA VAL A 10 -20.30 -0.16 15.80
C VAL A 10 -20.62 -0.05 14.31
N VAL A 11 -21.73 0.59 13.94
CA VAL A 11 -22.15 0.76 12.54
C VAL A 11 -21.20 1.68 11.78
N THR A 12 -20.85 2.83 12.38
CA THR A 12 -19.90 3.78 11.78
C THR A 12 -18.49 3.20 11.64
N TYR A 13 -18.07 2.34 12.58
CA TYR A 13 -16.76 1.69 12.52
C TYR A 13 -16.60 0.75 11.32
N ARG A 14 -17.67 0.07 10.90
CA ARG A 14 -17.65 -0.84 9.74
C ARG A 14 -17.64 -0.10 8.40
N GLU A 15 -18.39 0.99 8.29
CA GLU A 15 -18.47 1.80 7.07
C GLU A 15 -17.21 2.67 6.88
N ALA A 16 -16.67 3.24 7.95
CA ALA A 16 -15.38 3.94 7.93
C ALA A 16 -14.20 3.01 7.60
N ASN A 17 -14.24 1.74 8.03
CA ASN A 17 -13.17 0.78 7.75
C ASN A 17 -13.00 0.47 6.25
N LYS A 18 -14.06 0.53 5.45
CA LYS A 18 -13.98 0.23 4.01
C LYS A 18 -13.09 1.21 3.26
N GLN A 19 -13.04 2.47 3.68
CA GLN A 19 -12.21 3.50 3.05
C GLN A 19 -10.70 3.28 3.31
N HIS A 20 -10.34 2.65 4.42
CA HIS A 20 -8.94 2.41 4.80
C HIS A 20 -8.43 1.00 4.47
N VAL A 21 -9.29 0.06 4.07
CA VAL A 21 -8.81 -1.27 3.67
C VAL A 21 -8.17 -1.23 2.29
N ARG A 22 -6.95 -1.76 2.21
CA ARG A 22 -6.24 -2.02 0.95
C ARG A 22 -6.46 -3.46 0.50
N CYS A 23 -6.96 -3.65 -0.71
CA CYS A 23 -7.12 -4.98 -1.28
C CYS A 23 -5.77 -5.58 -1.68
N GLN A 24 -5.42 -6.76 -1.17
CA GLN A 24 -4.19 -7.48 -1.52
C GLN A 24 -4.11 -7.92 -3.00
N LYS A 25 -5.26 -8.01 -3.68
CA LYS A 25 -5.38 -8.56 -5.04
C LYS A 25 -5.10 -7.51 -6.11
N CYS A 26 -5.74 -6.34 -6.03
CA CYS A 26 -5.58 -5.23 -6.97
C CYS A 26 -4.74 -4.07 -6.42
N LEU A 27 -4.44 -4.05 -5.12
CA LEU A 27 -3.70 -3.00 -4.39
C LEU A 27 -4.43 -1.65 -4.29
N GLU A 28 -5.73 -1.60 -4.59
CA GLU A 28 -6.61 -0.43 -4.44
C GLU A 28 -7.25 -0.38 -3.04
N MET A 29 -7.74 0.81 -2.67
CA MET A 29 -8.44 1.05 -1.42
C MET A 29 -9.96 0.95 -1.63
N GLY A 30 -10.73 0.72 -0.57
CA GLY A 30 -12.20 0.82 -0.65
C GLY A 30 -12.95 -0.50 -0.53
N HIS A 31 -12.26 -1.65 -0.60
CA HIS A 31 -12.91 -2.96 -0.60
C HIS A 31 -12.03 -4.07 -0.01
N TRP A 32 -12.68 -5.11 0.49
CA TRP A 32 -12.01 -6.31 0.98
C TRP A 32 -11.64 -7.25 -0.17
N THR A 33 -10.66 -8.12 0.05
CA THR A 33 -10.15 -9.05 -0.98
C THR A 33 -11.21 -9.99 -1.56
N TYR A 34 -12.25 -10.32 -0.79
CA TYR A 34 -13.35 -11.19 -1.23
C TYR A 34 -14.35 -10.48 -2.16
N GLU A 35 -14.52 -9.16 -2.05
CA GLU A 35 -15.35 -8.32 -2.93
C GLU A 35 -14.61 -7.92 -4.22
N CYS A 36 -13.31 -8.22 -4.32
CA CYS A 36 -12.47 -7.76 -5.43
C CYS A 36 -12.78 -8.50 -6.75
N THR A 37 -13.43 -7.79 -7.67
CA THR A 37 -13.70 -8.22 -9.06
C THR A 37 -12.51 -8.01 -10.01
N GLY A 38 -11.50 -7.24 -9.58
CA GLY A 38 -10.31 -6.94 -10.38
C GLY A 38 -9.39 -8.15 -10.62
N LYS A 39 -8.62 -8.08 -11.71
CA LYS A 39 -7.52 -9.01 -11.99
C LYS A 39 -6.33 -8.72 -11.05
N ARG A 40 -5.54 -9.74 -10.74
CA ARG A 40 -4.32 -9.57 -9.91
C ARG A 40 -3.33 -8.67 -10.64
N LYS A 41 -2.95 -7.54 -10.03
CA LYS A 41 -1.91 -6.66 -10.56
C LYS A 41 -0.56 -7.26 -10.23
N TYR A 42 0.20 -7.66 -11.24
CA TYR A 42 1.59 -8.06 -11.04
C TYR A 42 2.44 -6.81 -10.85
N VAL A 43 3.02 -6.65 -9.66
CA VAL A 43 4.03 -5.63 -9.38
C VAL A 43 5.38 -6.32 -9.39
N HIS A 44 6.23 -5.96 -10.35
CA HIS A 44 7.58 -6.48 -10.41
C HIS A 44 8.40 -5.99 -9.21
N ARG A 45 8.85 -6.92 -8.36
CA ARG A 45 9.78 -6.63 -7.27
C ARG A 45 11.22 -6.86 -7.76
N PRO A 46 12.08 -5.84 -7.82
CA PRO A 46 13.48 -6.03 -8.19
C PRO A 46 14.18 -6.92 -7.16
N SER A 47 15.12 -7.75 -7.62
CA SER A 47 15.96 -8.53 -6.72
C SER A 47 16.99 -7.62 -6.05
N ARG A 48 17.47 -8.01 -4.85
CA ARG A 48 18.52 -7.27 -4.13
C ARG A 48 19.75 -7.00 -5.01
N THR A 49 20.13 -7.94 -5.87
CA THR A 49 21.26 -7.77 -6.79
C THR A 49 20.98 -6.73 -7.88
N THR A 50 19.75 -6.68 -8.42
CA THR A 50 19.36 -5.63 -9.38
C THR A 50 19.33 -4.25 -8.74
N GLU A 51 18.90 -4.14 -7.49
CA GLU A 51 18.94 -2.89 -6.73
C GLU A 51 20.39 -2.43 -6.49
N MET A 52 21.27 -3.33 -6.05
CA MET A 52 22.69 -3.01 -5.86
C MET A 52 23.35 -2.54 -7.16
N LYS A 53 23.09 -3.21 -8.29
CA LYS A 53 23.60 -2.79 -9.60
C LYS A 53 23.11 -1.39 -10.00
N LYS A 54 21.86 -1.04 -9.72
CA LYS A 54 21.34 0.32 -9.97
C LYS A 54 22.09 1.35 -9.13
N LYS A 55 22.31 1.08 -7.84
CA LYS A 55 23.06 1.97 -6.94
C LYS A 55 24.50 2.18 -7.39
N LEU A 56 25.20 1.12 -7.82
CA LEU A 56 26.57 1.24 -8.33
C LEU A 56 26.63 2.16 -9.56
N LYS A 57 25.75 1.94 -10.54
CA LYS A 57 25.64 2.81 -11.72
C LYS A 57 25.30 4.25 -11.34
N GLU A 58 24.45 4.47 -10.35
CA GLU A 58 24.11 5.83 -9.91
C GLU A 58 25.32 6.54 -9.30
N ASN A 59 26.19 5.83 -8.57
CA ASN A 59 27.42 6.41 -8.02
C ASN A 59 28.45 6.73 -9.09
N GLU A 60 28.57 5.92 -10.15
CA GLU A 60 29.45 6.19 -11.29
C GLU A 60 29.01 7.44 -12.09
N ASN A 61 27.69 7.66 -12.18
CA ASN A 61 27.11 8.79 -12.90
C ASN A 61 27.05 10.10 -12.09
N LYS A 62 27.30 10.05 -10.77
CA LYS A 62 27.45 11.27 -9.98
C LYS A 62 28.84 11.84 -10.29
N PRO A 63 28.95 13.03 -10.91
CA PRO A 63 30.24 13.70 -10.96
C PRO A 63 30.71 13.83 -9.52
N LEU A 64 31.93 13.39 -9.24
CA LEU A 64 32.59 13.59 -7.96
C LEU A 64 32.57 15.10 -7.68
N SER A 65 31.58 15.57 -6.92
CA SER A 65 31.56 16.93 -6.40
C SER A 65 32.62 16.97 -5.31
N ILE A 66 33.85 17.14 -5.75
CA ILE A 66 34.97 17.54 -4.90
C ILE A 66 34.64 18.97 -4.48
N ALA A 67 33.87 19.10 -3.39
CA ALA A 67 33.82 20.33 -2.62
C ALA A 67 34.87 20.17 -1.51
N GLY A 68 35.85 21.09 -1.52
CA GLY A 68 37.01 21.10 -0.63
C GLY A 68 36.71 21.41 0.82
#